data_AF-A0A967SAE8-F1
#
_entry.id   AF-A0A967SAE8-F1
#
_cell.length_a   1.000
_cell.length_b   1.000
_cell.length_c   1.000
_cell.angle_alpha   90.00
_cell.angle_beta   90.00
_cell.angle_gamma   90.00
#
_symmetry.space_group_name_H-M   'P 1'
#
loop_
_entity.id
_entity.type
_entity.pdbx_description
1 polymer ?
#
loop_
_entity_poly.entity_id
_entity_poly.type
_entity_poly.pdbx_seq_one_letter_code
_entity_poly.pdbx_strand_id
1 'polypeptide(L)' 'GLIAISGLAVLMILATFIEIGPLLAGVGVLGLAVSFGAQSLVKDLISGAFMLVEGQFAVGDVVRVKDTAGQV' A
#
# COMPACT_ATOMS: atom_id res chain seq x y z
N GLY A 1 3.32 12.98 7.05
CA GLY A 1 4.16 14.17 7.32
C GLY A 1 4.82 14.08 8.67
N LEU A 2 4.10 14.41 9.74
CA LEU A 2 4.66 14.51 11.10
C LEU A 2 5.35 13.22 11.59
N ILE A 3 4.71 12.06 11.44
CA ILE A 3 5.25 10.75 11.88
C ILE A 3 6.58 10.43 11.17
N ALA A 4 6.69 10.74 9.88
CA ALA A 4 7.92 10.51 9.13
C ALA A 4 9.05 11.46 9.58
N ILE A 5 8.71 12.73 9.82
CA ILE A 5 9.67 13.73 10.28
C ILE A 5 10.17 13.39 11.69
N SER A 6 9.28 13.00 12.61
CA SER A 6 9.67 12.59 13.96
C SER A 6 10.51 11.31 13.96
N GLY A 7 10.15 10.32 13.13
CA GLY A 7 10.92 9.09 12.99
C GLY A 7 12.35 9.34 12.49
N LEU A 8 12.49 10.21 11.49
CA LEU A 8 13.80 10.60 10.97
C LEU A 8 14.62 11.37 12.01
N ALA A 9 13.98 12.28 12.76
CA ALA A 9 14.65 13.03 13.83
C ALA A 9 15.22 12.11 14.92
N VAL A 10 14.47 11.07 15.33
CA VAL A 10 14.94 10.07 16.30
C VAL A 10 16.15 9.30 15.76
N LEU A 11 16.11 8.86 14.50
CA LEU A 11 17.23 8.15 13.87
C LEU A 11 18.49 9.02 13.79
N MET A 12 18.35 10.31 13.49
CA MET A 12 19.46 11.25 13.44
C MET A 12 20.09 11.48 14.82
N ILE A 13 19.28 11.59 15.88
CA ILE A 13 19.79 11.69 17.25
C ILE A 13 20.54 10.40 17.62
N LEU A 14 19.97 9.24 17.30
CA LEU A 14 20.56 7.94 17.61
C LEU A 14 21.90 7.71 16.88
N ALA A 15 22.05 8.26 15.68
CA ALA A 15 23.29 8.22 14.90
C ALA A 15 24.49 8.90 15.60
N THR A 16 24.24 9.79 16.56
CA THR A 16 25.32 10.43 17.34
C THR A 16 25.90 9.52 18.42
N PHE A 17 25.18 8.45 18.78
CA PHE A 17 25.57 7.52 19.85
C PHE A 17 25.97 6.14 19.33
N ILE A 18 25.36 5.67 18.23
CA ILE A 18 25.58 4.33 17.67
C ILE A 18 25.52 4.32 16.14
N GLU A 19 26.06 3.27 15.51
CA GLU A 19 25.91 3.04 14.08
C GLU A 19 24.47 2.63 13.73
N ILE A 20 23.80 3.45 12.93
CA ILE A 20 22.40 3.23 12.54
C ILE A 20 22.23 2.43 11.24
N GLY A 21 23.32 2.04 10.57
CA GLY A 21 23.29 1.26 9.33
C GLY A 21 22.43 -0.01 9.45
N PRO A 22 22.65 -0.88 10.47
CA PRO A 22 21.83 -2.07 10.69
C PRO A 22 20.35 -1.75 10.99
N LEU A 23 20.07 -0.67 11.72
CA LEU A 23 18.69 -0.21 12.00
C LEU A 23 17.98 0.24 10.73
N LEU A 24 18.64 1.05 9.90
CA LEU A 24 18.10 1.49 8.61
C LEU A 24 17.86 0.30 7.67
N ALA A 25 18.77 -0.68 7.64
CA ALA A 25 18.59 -1.89 6.87
C ALA A 25 17.35 -2.68 7.34
N GLY A 26 17.17 -2.84 8.65
CA GLY A 26 16.00 -3.52 9.23
C GLY A 26 14.68 -2.80 8.95
N VAL A 27 14.62 -1.49 9.17
CA VAL A 27 13.45 -0.66 8.86
C VAL A 27 13.14 -0.68 7.36
N GLY A 28 14.15 -0.67 6.51
CA GLY A 28 14.01 -0.80 5.06
C GLY A 28 13.37 -2.12 4.65
N VAL A 29 13.88 -3.25 5.13
CA VAL A 29 13.32 -4.58 4.85
C VAL A 29 11.89 -4.72 5.39
N LEU A 30 11.61 -4.23 6.60
CA LEU A 30 10.26 -4.23 7.16
C LEU A 30 9.30 -3.37 6.33
N GLY A 31 9.74 -2.18 5.89
CA GLY A 31 8.94 -1.31 5.02
C GLY A 31 8.63 -1.96 3.67
N LEU A 32 9.58 -2.69 3.09
CA LEU A 32 9.37 -3.48 1.88
C LEU A 32 8.38 -4.62 2.13
N ALA A 33 8.51 -5.35 3.24
CA ALA A 33 7.58 -6.44 3.59
C ALA A 33 6.13 -5.95 3.72
N VAL A 34 5.91 -4.80 4.38
CA VAL A 34 4.59 -4.18 4.48
C VAL A 34 4.07 -3.75 3.11
N SER A 35 4.94 -3.16 2.27
CA SER A 35 4.57 -2.70 0.93
C SER A 35 4.17 -3.86 0.02
N PHE A 36 4.90 -4.98 0.07
CA PHE A 36 4.57 -6.19 -0.67
C PHE A 36 3.31 -6.85 -0.11
N GLY A 37 3.11 -6.86 1.20
CA GLY A 37 1.88 -7.38 1.83
C GLY A 37 0.63 -6.59 1.44
N ALA A 38 0.76 -5.28 1.21
CA ALA A 38 -0.35 -4.42 0.81
C ALA A 38 -0.56 -4.30 -0.71
N GLN A 39 0.27 -4.94 -1.54
CA GLN A 39 0.28 -4.71 -2.99
C GLN A 39 -1.06 -5.02 -3.67
N SER A 40 -1.69 -6.15 -3.33
CA SER A 40 -3.01 -6.52 -3.88
C SER A 40 -4.10 -5.55 -3.44
N LEU A 41 -4.11 -5.17 -2.17
CA LEU A 41 -5.09 -4.22 -1.62
C LEU A 41 -5.04 -2.87 -2.32
N VAL A 42 -3.83 -2.32 -2.51
CA VAL A 42 -3.67 -1.03 -3.19
C VAL A 42 -4.11 -1.13 -4.65
N LYS A 43 -3.79 -2.23 -5.34
CA LYS A 43 -4.24 -2.48 -6.71
C LYS A 43 -5.77 -2.53 -6.80
N ASP A 44 -6.42 -3.24 -5.88
CA ASP A 44 -7.87 -3.41 -5.87
C ASP A 44 -8.58 -2.10 -5.53
N LEU A 45 -8.06 -1.33 -4.58
CA LEU A 45 -8.57 0.01 -4.24
C LEU A 45 -8.52 0.95 -5.45
N ILE A 46 -7.37 1.02 -6.13
CA ILE A 46 -7.21 1.87 -7.30
C ILE A 46 -8.14 1.41 -8.42
N SER A 47 -8.17 0.10 -8.72
CA SER A 47 -9.02 -0.45 -9.78
C SER A 47 -10.51 -0.18 -9.50
N GLY A 48 -10.96 -0.38 -8.26
CA GLY A 48 -12.32 -0.07 -7.84
C GLY A 48 -12.64 1.43 -7.92
N ALA A 49 -11.71 2.30 -7.54
CA ALA A 49 -11.88 3.74 -7.68
C ALA A 49 -12.07 4.16 -9.16
N PHE A 50 -11.28 3.60 -10.07
CA PHE A 50 -11.44 3.84 -11.51
C PHE A 50 -12.76 3.28 -12.06
N MET A 51 -13.17 2.08 -11.64
CA MET A 51 -14.46 1.51 -12.03
C MET A 51 -15.64 2.42 -11.68
N LEU A 52 -15.60 3.05 -10.50
CA LEU A 52 -16.62 4.00 -10.06
C LEU A 52 -16.59 5.32 -10.85
N VAL A 53 -15.39 5.88 -11.07
CA VAL A 53 -15.22 7.15 -11.79
C VAL A 53 -15.64 7.02 -13.26
N GLU A 54 -15.33 5.90 -13.89
CA GLU A 54 -15.67 5.64 -15.29
C GLU A 54 -17.09 5.13 -15.48
N GLY A 55 -17.80 4.77 -14.40
CA GLY A 55 -19.14 4.21 -14.48
C GLY A 55 -19.19 2.88 -15.25
N GLN A 56 -18.16 2.04 -15.11
CA GLN A 56 -17.98 0.82 -15.91
C GLN A 56 -19.02 -0.26 -15.60
N PHE A 57 -19.72 -0.18 -14.46
CA PHE A 57 -20.76 -1.12 -14.06
C PHE A 57 -21.98 -0.39 -13.52
N ALA A 58 -23.16 -0.83 -13.95
CA ALA A 58 -24.45 -0.40 -13.42
C ALA A 58 -25.14 -1.53 -12.64
N VAL A 59 -26.01 -1.14 -11.70
CA VAL A 59 -26.82 -2.11 -10.94
C VAL A 59 -27.70 -2.88 -11.91
N GLY A 60 -27.57 -4.20 -11.89
CA GLY A 60 -28.34 -5.09 -12.73
C GLY A 60 -27.63 -5.53 -14.02
N ASP A 61 -26.41 -5.06 -14.28
CA ASP A 61 -25.60 -5.56 -15.40
C ASP A 61 -25.24 -7.03 -15.20
N VAL A 62 -25.26 -7.82 -16.28
CA VAL A 62 -24.74 -9.18 -16.26
C VAL A 62 -23.27 -9.14 -16.67
N VAL A 63 -22.39 -9.45 -15.72
CA VAL A 63 -20.95 -9.41 -15.90
C VAL A 63 -20.34 -10.79 -15.79
N ARG A 64 -19.27 -11.02 -16.57
CA ARG A 64 -18.49 -12.26 -16.53
C ARG A 64 -17.06 -11.96 -16.08
N VAL A 65 -16.67 -12.54 -14.96
CA VAL A 65 -15.32 -12.46 -14.41
C VAL A 65 -14.70 -13.85 -14.49
N LYS A 66 -13.73 -14.01 -15.41
CA LYS A 66 -13.15 -15.31 -15.77
C LYS A 66 -14.27 -16.28 -16.20
N ASP A 67 -14.39 -17.44 -15.55
CA ASP A 67 -15.38 -18.46 -15.88
C ASP A 67 -16.73 -18.26 -15.17
N THR A 68 -16.86 -17.25 -14.31
CA THR A 68 -18.09 -16.98 -13.54
C THR A 68 -18.88 -15.83 -14.16
N ALA A 69 -20.18 -16.05 -14.40
CA ALA A 69 -21.11 -15.00 -14.82
C ALA A 69 -22.21 -14.80 -13.78
N GLY A 70 -22.58 -13.55 -13.53
CA GLY A 70 -23.60 -13.17 -12.56
C GLY A 70 -24.09 -11.74 -12.79
N GLN A 71 -25.13 -11.34 -12.06
CA GLN A 71 -25.62 -9.98 -12.05
C GLN A 71 -24.86 -9.16 -11.00
N VAL A 72 -24.51 -7.91 -11.33
CA VAL A 72 -23.87 -6.93 -10.42
C VAL A 72 -24.77 -6.60 -9.24
#